data_AF-A0A550D2E3-F1
#
_entry.id   AF-A0A550D2E3-F1
#
_cell.length_a   1.000
_cell.length_b   1.000
_cell.length_c   1.000
_cell.angle_alpha   90.00
_cell.angle_beta   90.00
_cell.angle_gamma   90.00
#
_symmetry.space_group_name_H-M   'P 1'
#
loop_
_entity.id
_entity.type
_entity.pdbx_description
1 polymer ?
#
loop_
_entity_poly.entity_id
_entity_poly.type
_entity_poly.pdbx_seq_one_letter_code
_entity_poly.pdbx_strand_id
1 'polypeptide(L)'
;MLAYVFWHQRGSEFTEKEYDDALISFHKYYNNNVKVKGYLGSIVVKVDYVPWSNESAYEDWYFIESSKTLDILNDSIVNDPSTKRVHDIIAKMARNGKGGLYKLLRGEFKTPSLKYAYWISKPLGLKYEDFYTEIYAFAKNLWRKQLAMSPLTEFVVFSNEEIDINQKFSPIKQRRELIYSYFN
;
A
#
# COMPACT_ATOMS: atom_id res chain seq x y z
N MET A 1 10.97 3.78 9.00
CA MET A 1 9.63 4.12 8.50
C MET A 1 8.85 2.85 8.21
N LEU A 2 7.56 2.86 8.52
CA LEU A 2 6.60 1.81 8.19
C LEU A 2 5.52 2.36 7.24
N ALA A 3 4.78 1.47 6.60
CA ALA A 3 3.56 1.79 5.88
C ALA A 3 2.47 0.78 6.25
N TYR A 4 1.31 1.27 6.68
CA TYR A 4 0.09 0.48 6.66
C TYR A 4 -0.46 0.51 5.24
N VAL A 5 -0.67 -0.67 4.66
CA VAL A 5 -1.20 -0.83 3.30
C VAL A 5 -2.58 -1.42 3.42
N PHE A 6 -3.56 -0.73 2.85
CA PHE A 6 -4.93 -1.21 2.79
C PHE A 6 -5.32 -1.49 1.34
N TRP A 7 -5.55 -2.76 1.03
CA TRP A 7 -6.10 -3.17 -0.25
C TRP A 7 -7.62 -3.18 -0.17
N HIS A 8 -8.26 -2.62 -1.18
CA HIS A 8 -9.71 -2.63 -1.29
C HIS A 8 -10.14 -2.63 -2.75
N GLN A 9 -11.42 -2.93 -2.98
CA GLN A 9 -12.01 -2.93 -4.30
C GLN A 9 -13.26 -2.08 -4.29
N ARG A 10 -13.54 -1.45 -5.42
CA ARG A 10 -14.80 -0.74 -5.65
C ARG A 10 -15.97 -1.74 -5.69
N GLY A 11 -17.11 -1.35 -5.12
CA GLY A 11 -18.39 -2.04 -5.31
C GLY A 11 -18.88 -1.94 -6.76
N SER A 12 -19.44 -3.01 -7.30
CA SER A 12 -19.92 -3.08 -8.67
C SER A 12 -20.98 -2.02 -9.02
N GLU A 13 -21.64 -1.47 -8.01
CA GLU A 13 -22.77 -0.55 -8.07
C GLU A 13 -22.34 0.90 -8.35
N PHE A 14 -21.06 1.22 -8.12
CA PHE A 14 -20.51 2.56 -8.28
C PHE A 14 -19.62 2.62 -9.51
N THR A 15 -19.59 3.73 -10.22
CA THR A 15 -18.62 3.92 -11.30
C THR A 15 -17.20 4.11 -10.75
N GLU A 16 -16.19 3.85 -11.58
CA GLU A 16 -14.79 4.11 -11.22
C GLU A 16 -14.56 5.56 -10.82
N LYS A 17 -15.12 6.50 -11.59
CA LYS A 17 -14.99 7.93 -11.31
C LYS A 17 -15.59 8.33 -9.96
N GLU A 18 -16.79 7.84 -9.63
CA GLU A 18 -17.42 8.14 -8.33
C GLU A 18 -16.55 7.63 -7.18
N TYR A 19 -15.99 6.43 -7.33
CA TYR A 19 -15.13 5.82 -6.32
C TYR A 19 -13.82 6.59 -6.14
N ASP A 20 -13.14 6.90 -7.25
CA ASP A 20 -11.87 7.63 -7.25
C ASP A 20 -12.06 9.03 -6.64
N ASP A 21 -13.12 9.74 -7.02
CA ASP A 21 -13.42 11.07 -6.48
C ASP A 21 -13.67 11.00 -4.95
N ALA A 22 -14.42 10.00 -4.47
CA ALA A 22 -14.68 9.79 -3.05
C ALA A 22 -13.40 9.43 -2.27
N LEU A 23 -12.58 8.53 -2.83
CA LEU A 23 -11.31 8.08 -2.25
C LEU A 23 -10.31 9.25 -2.15
N ILE A 24 -10.14 9.99 -3.24
CA ILE A 24 -9.29 11.20 -3.26
C ILE A 24 -9.81 12.23 -2.25
N SER A 25 -11.13 12.42 -2.16
CA SER A 25 -11.73 13.38 -1.22
C SER A 25 -11.44 13.00 0.23
N PHE A 26 -11.53 11.71 0.58
CA PHE A 26 -11.13 11.22 1.90
C PHE A 26 -9.66 11.50 2.19
N HIS A 27 -8.76 11.10 1.30
CA HIS A 27 -7.32 11.31 1.51
C HIS A 27 -6.96 12.80 1.59
N LYS A 28 -7.52 13.66 0.73
CA LYS A 28 -7.33 15.11 0.82
C LYS A 28 -7.81 15.67 2.15
N TYR A 29 -8.99 15.29 2.59
CA TYR A 29 -9.52 15.74 3.87
C TYR A 29 -8.62 15.28 5.02
N TYR A 30 -8.29 13.99 5.07
CA TYR A 30 -7.54 13.39 6.16
C TYR A 30 -6.14 14.01 6.30
N ASN A 31 -5.40 14.10 5.19
CA ASN A 31 -4.06 14.66 5.18
C ASN A 31 -4.00 16.15 5.59
N ASN A 32 -4.99 16.95 5.16
CA ASN A 32 -4.98 18.39 5.43
C ASN A 32 -5.50 18.73 6.84
N ASN A 33 -6.50 18.01 7.33
CA ASN A 33 -7.27 18.41 8.51
C ASN A 33 -7.01 17.55 9.75
N VAL A 34 -6.59 16.30 9.60
CA VAL A 34 -6.39 15.39 10.73
C VAL A 34 -4.93 15.39 11.15
N LYS A 35 -4.68 15.61 12.44
CA LYS A 35 -3.33 15.61 13.03
C LYS A 35 -3.12 14.37 13.87
N VAL A 36 -2.47 13.37 13.28
CA VAL A 36 -2.06 12.14 13.96
C VAL A 36 -0.56 12.13 14.18
N LYS A 37 -0.14 11.96 15.44
CA LYS A 37 1.29 11.88 15.79
C LYS A 37 1.95 10.68 15.11
N GLY A 38 3.01 10.96 14.35
CA GLY A 38 3.77 9.95 13.61
C GLY A 38 3.13 9.52 12.29
N TYR A 39 2.05 10.17 11.83
CA TYR A 39 1.52 10.02 10.47
C TYR A 39 2.23 10.98 9.52
N LEU A 40 2.77 10.44 8.42
CA LEU A 40 3.66 11.16 7.50
C LEU A 40 2.99 11.49 6.16
N GLY A 41 1.80 10.96 5.91
CA GLY A 41 1.05 11.16 4.68
C GLY A 41 0.60 9.85 4.04
N SER A 42 0.09 9.94 2.82
CA SER A 42 -0.39 8.77 2.08
C SER A 42 -0.17 8.83 0.57
N ILE A 43 -0.10 7.64 -0.03
CA ILE A 43 -0.20 7.41 -1.46
C ILE A 43 -1.43 6.53 -1.71
N VAL A 44 -2.16 6.79 -2.78
CA VAL A 44 -3.20 5.91 -3.31
C VAL A 44 -2.83 5.52 -4.72
N VAL A 45 -2.83 4.23 -4.99
CA VAL A 45 -2.70 3.70 -6.34
C VAL A 45 -3.85 2.78 -6.69
N LYS A 46 -4.17 2.69 -7.97
CA LYS A 46 -4.96 1.61 -8.55
C LYS A 46 -4.03 0.55 -9.09
N VAL A 47 -4.37 -0.73 -8.88
CA VAL A 47 -3.59 -1.87 -9.35
C VAL A 47 -4.44 -2.78 -10.22
N ASP A 48 -3.82 -3.33 -11.27
CA ASP A 48 -4.48 -4.22 -12.22
C ASP A 48 -4.74 -5.63 -11.66
N TYR A 49 -3.99 -6.05 -10.64
CA TYR A 49 -4.05 -7.41 -10.12
C TYR A 49 -3.85 -7.48 -8.60
N VAL A 50 -4.63 -8.35 -7.94
CA VAL A 50 -4.37 -8.85 -6.58
C VAL A 50 -4.65 -10.37 -6.52
N PRO A 51 -3.91 -11.18 -5.75
CA PRO A 51 -4.03 -12.65 -5.80
C PRO A 51 -5.39 -13.25 -5.42
N TRP A 52 -6.26 -12.48 -4.76
CA TRP A 52 -7.57 -12.94 -4.29
C TRP A 52 -8.74 -12.41 -5.13
N SER A 53 -8.47 -11.72 -6.24
CA SER A 53 -9.52 -11.21 -7.12
C SER A 53 -9.04 -11.10 -8.57
N ASN A 54 -9.96 -11.26 -9.51
CA ASN A 54 -9.70 -11.03 -10.94
C ASN A 54 -10.03 -9.59 -11.38
N GLU A 55 -10.49 -8.75 -10.44
CA GLU A 55 -10.78 -7.35 -10.70
C GLU A 55 -9.64 -6.45 -10.24
N SER A 56 -9.57 -5.25 -10.79
CA SER A 56 -8.69 -4.21 -10.27
C SER A 56 -8.97 -3.93 -8.79
N ALA A 57 -7.93 -3.46 -8.11
CA ALA A 57 -7.99 -3.08 -6.71
C ALA A 57 -7.29 -1.74 -6.52
N TYR A 58 -7.38 -1.21 -5.31
CA TYR A 58 -6.66 -0.02 -4.88
C TYR A 58 -5.76 -0.38 -3.72
N GLU A 59 -4.68 0.37 -3.57
CA GLU A 59 -3.79 0.31 -2.42
C GLU A 59 -3.65 1.69 -1.82
N ASP A 60 -4.08 1.81 -0.57
CA ASP A 60 -3.83 3.01 0.24
C ASP A 60 -2.60 2.75 1.10
N TRP A 61 -1.53 3.47 0.83
CA TRP A 61 -0.27 3.42 1.57
C TRP A 61 -0.24 4.56 2.57
N TYR A 62 -0.43 4.27 3.86
CA TYR A 62 -0.36 5.22 4.96
C TYR A 62 1.01 5.14 5.62
N PHE A 63 1.84 6.18 5.47
CA PHE A 63 3.21 6.20 6.00
C PHE A 63 3.22 6.61 7.45
N ILE A 64 3.89 5.81 8.28
CA ILE A 64 3.95 6.01 9.73
C ILE A 64 5.37 5.83 10.28
N GLU A 65 5.67 6.53 11.36
CA GLU A 65 6.98 6.43 12.04
C GLU A 65 7.14 5.08 12.75
N SER A 66 6.08 4.59 13.38
CA SER A 66 6.07 3.40 14.24
C SER A 66 4.71 2.70 14.24
N SER A 67 4.67 1.41 14.59
CA SER A 67 3.41 0.65 14.70
C SER A 67 2.48 1.20 15.79
N LYS A 68 3.00 1.93 16.78
CA LYS A 68 2.21 2.64 17.79
C LYS A 68 1.23 3.66 17.19
N THR A 69 1.52 4.17 15.99
CA THR A 69 0.65 5.13 15.30
C THR A 69 -0.64 4.49 14.79
N LEU A 70 -0.70 3.16 14.65
CA LEU A 70 -1.88 2.46 14.12
C LEU A 70 -3.12 2.64 14.99
N ASP A 71 -2.99 2.52 16.31
CA ASP A 71 -4.11 2.71 17.24
C ASP A 71 -4.65 4.15 17.15
N ILE A 72 -3.73 5.13 17.07
CA ILE A 72 -4.09 6.55 16.96
C ILE A 72 -4.76 6.85 15.62
N LEU A 73 -4.29 6.25 14.51
CA LEU A 73 -4.95 6.36 13.21
C LEU A 73 -6.38 5.82 13.27
N ASN A 74 -6.57 4.63 13.83
CA ASN A 74 -7.89 4.02 13.97
C ASN A 74 -8.83 4.90 14.81
N ASP A 75 -8.37 5.35 15.97
CA ASP A 75 -9.14 6.21 16.87
C ASP A 75 -9.50 7.55 16.22
N SER A 76 -8.59 8.14 15.44
CA SER A 76 -8.85 9.40 14.73
C SER A 76 -9.97 9.28 13.68
N ILE A 77 -10.17 8.09 13.13
CA ILE A 77 -11.24 7.84 12.14
C ILE A 77 -12.56 7.52 12.84
N VAL A 78 -12.53 6.73 13.91
CA VAL A 78 -13.75 6.23 14.57
C VAL A 78 -14.35 7.25 15.53
N ASN A 79 -13.52 7.98 16.27
CA ASN A 79 -13.97 8.82 17.39
C ASN A 79 -14.22 10.29 16.99
N ASP A 80 -13.63 10.78 15.90
CA ASP A 80 -13.89 12.13 15.40
C ASP A 80 -15.06 12.14 14.40
N PRO A 81 -16.20 12.80 14.71
CA PRO A 81 -17.38 12.75 13.84
C PRO A 81 -17.15 13.31 12.43
N SER A 82 -16.29 14.32 12.29
CA SER A 82 -16.02 14.95 10.99
C SER A 82 -15.23 14.01 10.08
N THR A 83 -14.19 13.38 10.61
CA THR A 83 -13.36 12.39 9.92
C THR A 83 -14.17 11.13 9.62
N LYS A 84 -14.94 10.64 10.60
CA LYS A 84 -15.84 9.50 10.42
C LYS A 84 -16.82 9.71 9.28
N ARG A 85 -17.45 10.88 9.19
CA ARG A 85 -18.42 11.18 8.12
C ARG A 85 -17.80 11.07 6.73
N VAL A 86 -16.58 11.56 6.53
CA VAL A 86 -15.88 11.49 5.24
C VAL A 86 -15.42 10.05 4.94
N HIS A 87 -14.90 9.35 5.96
CA HIS A 87 -14.54 7.93 5.85
C HIS A 87 -15.75 7.06 5.46
N ASP A 88 -16.90 7.26 6.10
CA ASP A 88 -18.09 6.44 5.89
C ASP A 88 -18.69 6.58 4.47
N ILE A 89 -18.34 7.63 3.72
CA ILE A 89 -18.72 7.77 2.31
C ILE A 89 -17.98 6.71 1.47
N ILE A 90 -16.66 6.70 1.52
CA ILE A 90 -15.84 5.75 0.74
C ILE A 90 -15.99 4.32 1.27
N ALA A 91 -16.14 4.14 2.59
CA ALA A 91 -16.31 2.82 3.19
C ALA A 91 -17.57 2.08 2.71
N LYS A 92 -18.66 2.82 2.40
CA LYS A 92 -19.89 2.23 1.82
C LYS A 92 -19.72 1.78 0.36
N MET A 93 -18.73 2.33 -0.33
CA MET A 93 -18.45 2.01 -1.73
C MET A 93 -17.38 0.93 -1.87
N ALA A 94 -16.63 0.66 -0.80
CA ALA A 94 -15.51 -0.28 -0.79
C ALA A 94 -15.96 -1.69 -0.38
N ARG A 95 -15.27 -2.70 -0.92
CA ARG A 95 -15.42 -4.11 -0.56
C ARG A 95 -14.08 -4.83 -0.50
N ASN A 96 -14.08 -6.05 0.03
CA ASN A 96 -12.93 -6.97 0.05
C ASN A 96 -11.65 -6.43 0.72
N GLY A 97 -11.80 -5.54 1.70
CA GLY A 97 -10.72 -4.88 2.43
C GLY A 97 -9.71 -5.85 3.08
N LYS A 98 -8.41 -5.59 2.93
CA LYS A 98 -7.31 -6.34 3.58
C LYS A 98 -6.22 -5.38 4.01
N GLY A 99 -5.68 -5.58 5.21
CA GLY A 99 -4.62 -4.76 5.77
C GLY A 99 -3.26 -5.45 5.77
N GLY A 100 -2.20 -4.66 5.71
CA GLY A 100 -0.83 -5.11 5.79
C GLY A 100 0.09 -4.07 6.41
N LEU A 101 1.21 -4.52 7.00
CA LEU A 101 2.22 -3.62 7.54
C LEU A 101 3.57 -3.90 6.91
N TYR A 102 4.21 -2.87 6.36
CA TYR A 102 5.48 -2.97 5.65
C TYR A 102 6.52 -2.04 6.25
N LYS A 103 7.79 -2.46 6.24
CA LYS A 103 8.94 -1.65 6.62
C LYS A 103 9.79 -1.35 5.40
N LEU A 104 10.17 -0.10 5.23
CA LEU A 104 11.15 0.31 4.25
C LEU A 104 12.53 -0.17 4.71
N LEU A 105 13.19 -0.99 3.90
CA LEU A 105 14.55 -1.46 4.14
C LEU A 105 15.59 -0.68 3.33
N ARG A 106 15.21 -0.22 2.13
CA ARG A 106 16.10 0.48 1.20
C ARG A 106 15.32 1.39 0.26
N GLY A 107 15.94 2.50 -0.16
CA GLY A 107 15.39 3.43 -1.14
C GLY A 107 14.47 4.49 -0.51
N GLU A 108 13.72 5.19 -1.35
CA GLU A 108 12.81 6.25 -0.92
C GLU A 108 11.41 5.71 -0.60
N PHE A 109 10.76 6.30 0.39
CA PHE A 109 9.44 5.87 0.82
C PHE A 109 8.33 6.21 -0.19
N LYS A 110 8.59 7.13 -1.12
CA LYS A 110 7.61 7.54 -2.15
C LYS A 110 7.47 6.54 -3.30
N THR A 111 8.32 5.51 -3.32
CA THR A 111 8.38 4.48 -4.38
C THR A 111 7.10 3.69 -4.65
N PRO A 112 6.12 3.55 -3.74
CA PRO A 112 4.82 2.97 -4.09
C PRO A 112 4.04 3.69 -5.20
N SER A 113 4.43 4.91 -5.56
CA SER A 113 3.85 5.69 -6.67
C SER A 113 4.36 5.30 -8.06
N LEU A 114 5.38 4.44 -8.16
CA LEU A 114 5.93 4.03 -9.45
C LEU A 114 5.00 3.05 -10.19
N LYS A 115 5.17 2.95 -11.51
CA LYS A 115 4.26 2.24 -12.44
C LYS A 115 4.15 0.73 -12.24
N TYR A 116 5.17 0.09 -11.69
CA TYR A 116 5.20 -1.35 -11.50
C TYR A 116 5.53 -1.70 -10.06
N ALA A 117 4.86 -2.73 -9.54
CA ALA A 117 5.29 -3.45 -8.34
C ALA A 117 5.61 -4.90 -8.67
N TYR A 118 6.62 -5.41 -7.99
CA TYR A 118 6.99 -6.81 -8.01
C TYR A 118 7.00 -7.33 -6.58
N TRP A 119 5.95 -8.06 -6.23
CA TRP A 119 5.83 -8.76 -4.97
C TRP A 119 6.62 -10.05 -5.07
N ILE A 120 7.65 -10.20 -4.25
CA ILE A 120 8.57 -11.36 -4.31
C ILE A 120 8.66 -12.06 -2.95
N SER A 121 9.05 -13.32 -2.99
CA SER A 121 9.32 -14.15 -1.82
C SER A 121 10.78 -14.55 -1.78
N LYS A 122 11.34 -14.62 -0.58
CA LYS A 122 12.62 -15.30 -0.38
C LYS A 122 12.42 -16.80 -0.62
N PRO A 123 13.26 -17.47 -1.43
CA PRO A 123 13.20 -18.91 -1.60
C PRO A 123 13.32 -19.66 -0.27
N LEU A 124 12.71 -20.85 -0.21
CA LEU A 124 12.86 -21.77 0.92
C LEU A 124 14.33 -22.19 1.06
N GLY A 125 14.81 -22.29 2.30
CA GLY A 125 16.20 -22.66 2.59
C GLY A 125 17.25 -21.57 2.38
N LEU A 126 16.97 -20.52 1.60
CA LEU A 126 17.92 -19.42 1.38
C LEU A 126 18.04 -18.52 2.62
N LYS A 127 19.25 -18.16 3.03
CA LYS A 127 19.45 -17.19 4.12
C LYS A 127 19.07 -15.79 3.65
N TYR A 128 18.70 -14.91 4.59
CA TYR A 128 18.35 -13.53 4.26
C TYR A 128 19.53 -12.74 3.66
N GLU A 129 20.75 -12.95 4.16
CA GLU A 129 21.95 -12.27 3.67
C GLU A 129 22.22 -12.59 2.19
N ASP A 130 22.14 -13.88 1.84
CA ASP A 130 22.27 -14.35 0.46
C ASP A 130 21.16 -13.77 -0.42
N PHE A 131 19.91 -13.82 0.05
CA PHE A 131 18.77 -13.23 -0.65
C PHE A 131 18.97 -11.73 -0.93
N TYR A 132 19.37 -10.95 0.07
CA TYR A 132 19.60 -9.51 -0.10
C TYR A 132 20.74 -9.22 -1.09
N THR A 133 21.77 -10.07 -1.10
CA THR A 133 22.88 -9.99 -2.06
C THR A 133 22.37 -10.23 -3.48
N GLU A 134 21.58 -11.27 -3.70
CA GLU A 134 21.07 -11.61 -5.03
C GLU A 134 20.12 -10.56 -5.60
N ILE A 135 19.25 -9.96 -4.78
CA ILE A 135 18.28 -8.97 -5.26
C ILE A 135 18.85 -7.55 -5.36
N TYR A 136 20.09 -7.33 -4.90
CA TYR A 136 20.68 -5.99 -4.75
C TYR A 136 20.70 -5.19 -6.06
N ALA A 137 20.92 -5.87 -7.19
CA ALA A 137 21.00 -5.24 -8.50
C ALA A 137 19.68 -4.56 -8.89
N PHE A 138 18.54 -5.22 -8.71
CA PHE A 138 17.23 -4.73 -9.18
C PHE A 138 16.39 -4.08 -8.09
N ALA A 139 16.55 -4.44 -6.81
CA ALA A 139 15.70 -3.97 -5.73
C ALA A 139 16.16 -2.61 -5.16
N LYS A 140 16.30 -1.56 -5.98
CA LYS A 140 16.79 -0.24 -5.52
C LYS A 140 15.92 0.41 -4.45
N ASN A 141 14.66 0.02 -4.39
CA ASN A 141 13.78 0.22 -3.25
C ASN A 141 13.26 -1.15 -2.79
N LEU A 142 13.10 -1.32 -1.48
CA LEU A 142 12.69 -2.60 -0.92
C LEU A 142 11.85 -2.38 0.32
N TRP A 143 10.63 -2.87 0.27
CA TRP A 143 9.74 -2.96 1.41
C TRP A 143 9.59 -4.41 1.83
N ARG A 144 9.50 -4.64 3.13
CA ARG A 144 9.33 -5.96 3.73
C ARG A 144 8.12 -6.00 4.64
N LYS A 145 7.25 -6.99 4.44
CA LYS A 145 6.14 -7.30 5.33
C LYS A 145 6.63 -7.49 6.76
N GLN A 146 5.93 -6.88 7.71
CA GLN A 146 6.20 -7.04 9.13
C GLN A 146 5.34 -8.18 9.65
N LEU A 147 5.97 -9.11 10.38
CA LEU A 147 5.32 -10.36 10.82
C LEU A 147 4.70 -11.09 9.62
N ALA A 148 3.56 -11.76 9.83
CA ALA A 148 2.74 -12.33 8.77
C ALA A 148 1.60 -11.38 8.32
N MET A 149 1.68 -10.08 8.63
CA MET A 149 0.58 -9.13 8.41
C MET A 149 0.55 -8.58 6.98
N SER A 150 -0.03 -9.35 6.06
CA SER A 150 -0.51 -8.92 4.73
C SER A 150 -0.83 -10.17 3.89
N PRO A 151 -1.82 -10.07 2.98
CA PRO A 151 -2.16 -11.14 2.06
C PRO A 151 -1.12 -11.35 0.94
N LEU A 152 -0.23 -10.39 0.68
CA LEU A 152 0.81 -10.48 -0.34
C LEU A 152 2.13 -11.07 0.19
N THR A 153 3.08 -11.29 -0.72
CA THR A 153 4.38 -11.91 -0.42
C THR A 153 5.24 -11.04 0.51
N GLU A 154 6.37 -11.60 0.91
CA GLU A 154 7.22 -11.01 1.96
C GLU A 154 7.80 -9.64 1.56
N PHE A 155 8.12 -9.42 0.29
CA PHE A 155 8.79 -8.20 -0.17
C PHE A 155 8.08 -7.58 -1.36
N VAL A 156 8.28 -6.27 -1.54
CA VAL A 156 7.93 -5.57 -2.78
C VAL A 156 9.02 -4.62 -3.22
N VAL A 157 9.22 -4.59 -4.55
CA VAL A 157 10.09 -3.66 -5.28
C VAL A 157 9.23 -2.89 -6.27
N PHE A 158 9.46 -1.59 -6.39
CA PHE A 158 8.78 -0.71 -7.32
C PHE A 158 9.71 -0.23 -8.43
N SER A 159 9.16 0.02 -9.63
CA SER A 159 9.93 0.49 -10.78
C SER A 159 9.07 1.30 -11.75
N ASN A 160 9.69 2.20 -12.52
CA ASN A 160 9.05 2.85 -13.67
C ASN A 160 9.12 2.00 -14.94
N GLU A 161 10.07 1.08 -15.00
CA GLU A 161 10.30 0.19 -16.13
C GLU A 161 9.99 -1.26 -15.73
N GLU A 162 9.69 -2.09 -16.73
CA GLU A 162 9.57 -3.52 -16.49
C GLU A 162 10.93 -4.13 -16.09
N ILE A 163 10.92 -5.02 -15.10
CA ILE A 163 12.10 -5.72 -14.61
C ILE A 163 11.84 -7.20 -14.80
N ASP A 164 12.78 -7.90 -15.44
CA ASP A 164 12.77 -9.35 -15.47
C ASP A 164 13.29 -9.90 -14.13
N ILE A 165 12.37 -10.44 -13.33
CA ILE A 165 12.68 -11.05 -12.04
C ILE A 165 12.62 -12.56 -12.18
N ASN A 166 13.72 -13.21 -11.80
CA ASN A 166 13.84 -14.65 -11.85
C ASN A 166 12.68 -15.35 -11.09
N GLN A 167 12.07 -16.35 -11.72
CA GLN A 167 10.93 -17.10 -11.18
C GLN A 167 11.19 -17.78 -9.84
N LYS A 168 12.46 -18.02 -9.47
CA LYS A 168 12.83 -18.53 -8.14
C LYS A 168 12.31 -17.66 -6.99
N PHE A 169 12.08 -16.37 -7.24
CA PHE A 169 11.53 -15.41 -6.28
C PHE A 169 10.00 -15.37 -6.26
N SER A 170 9.32 -16.22 -7.05
CA SER A 170 7.86 -16.27 -7.19
C SER A 170 7.23 -14.88 -7.42
N PRO A 171 7.71 -14.12 -8.43
CA PRO A 171 7.29 -12.74 -8.61
C PRO A 171 5.83 -12.63 -9.01
N ILE A 172 5.09 -11.78 -8.30
CA ILE A 172 3.77 -11.29 -8.70
C ILE A 172 3.94 -9.86 -9.17
N LYS A 173 3.77 -9.65 -10.48
CA LYS A 173 3.83 -8.34 -11.11
C LYS A 173 2.47 -7.65 -11.02
N GLN A 174 2.49 -6.35 -10.75
CA GLN A 174 1.33 -5.46 -10.87
C GLN A 174 1.70 -4.24 -11.70
N ARG A 175 0.77 -3.78 -12.55
CA ARG A 175 0.75 -2.42 -13.08
C ARG A 175 -0.02 -1.53 -12.14
N ARG A 176 0.45 -0.29 -12.01
CA ARG A 176 -0.02 0.66 -11.01
C ARG A 176 -0.27 2.00 -11.67
N GLU A 177 -1.36 2.62 -11.29
CA GLU A 177 -1.69 3.99 -11.65
C GLU A 177 -1.75 4.82 -10.37
N LEU A 178 -0.99 5.92 -10.34
CA LEU A 178 -1.02 6.85 -9.20
C LEU A 178 -2.30 7.67 -9.25
N ILE A 179 -3.11 7.55 -8.20
CA ILE A 179 -4.38 8.28 -8.06
C ILE A 179 -4.20 9.50 -7.17
N TYR A 180 -3.43 9.37 -6.08
CA TYR A 180 -3.21 10.46 -5.14
C TYR A 180 -1.88 10.31 -4.39
N SER A 181 -1.26 11.43 -4.02
CA SER A 181 -0.10 11.45 -3.12
C SER A 181 -0.05 12.75 -2.33
N TYR A 182 0.24 12.63 -1.04
CA TYR A 182 0.49 13.76 -0.15
C TYR A 182 1.42 13.37 0.99
N PHE A 183 2.28 14.30 1.41
CA PHE A 183 3.18 14.14 2.55
C PHE A 183 3.20 15.41 3.39
N ASN A 184 3.27 15.23 4.72
CA ASN A 184 3.40 16.32 5.70
C ASN A 184 4.82 16.91 5.74
#